data_AF-A0A921MT76-F1
#
_entry.id   AF-A0A921MT76-F1
#
_cell.length_a   1.000
_cell.length_b   1.000
_cell.length_c   1.000
_cell.angle_alpha   90.00
_cell.angle_beta   90.00
_cell.angle_gamma   90.00
#
_symmetry.space_group_name_H-M   'P 1'
#
loop_
_entity.id
_entity.type
_entity.pdbx_description
1 polymer ?
#
loop_
_entity_poly.entity_id
_entity_poly.type
_entity_poly.pdbx_seq_one_letter_code
_entity_poly.pdbx_strand_id
1 'polypeptide(L)'
;MKEEKKKWETVIFSFSEDQILRELTAESSYVAKSLVGTAELQPGWSRSIVVSEEDRPFLGRWLSDVRDEMTRALSAYLSGDFASTESNVVFAVVLPERRAQGLDESICHQLERAIVHAVLAQWFASKLPEESARRLLQYQGALSAVKSDIGLARNRRPHRPTNYF
;
A
#
# COMPACT_ATOMS: atom_id res chain seq x y z
N MET A 1 32.80 -23.32 5.24
CA MET A 1 31.70 -22.78 4.40
C MET A 1 31.92 -21.29 4.28
N LYS A 2 32.19 -20.76 3.07
CA LYS A 2 32.23 -19.30 2.86
C LYS A 2 30.81 -18.78 3.01
N GLU A 3 30.57 -17.84 3.91
CA GLU A 3 29.34 -17.04 3.89
C GLU A 3 29.28 -16.36 2.52
N GLU A 4 28.32 -16.75 1.68
CA GLU A 4 27.97 -15.94 0.52
C GLU A 4 27.52 -14.58 1.07
N LYS A 5 28.29 -13.53 0.78
CA LYS A 5 27.89 -12.16 1.11
C LYS A 5 26.50 -11.93 0.53
N LYS A 6 25.52 -11.64 1.39
CA LYS A 6 24.18 -11.20 0.95
C LYS A 6 24.36 -9.93 0.12
N LYS A 7 24.11 -10.06 -1.19
CA LYS A 7 24.03 -8.92 -2.09
C LYS A 7 22.63 -8.33 -2.01
N TRP A 8 22.58 -7.02 -2.03
CA TRP A 8 21.37 -6.22 -1.88
C TRP A 8 21.19 -5.38 -3.13
N GLU A 9 19.95 -5.26 -3.59
CA GLU A 9 19.58 -4.41 -4.70
C GLU A 9 18.41 -3.51 -4.31
N THR A 10 18.25 -2.41 -5.04
CA THR A 10 17.08 -1.54 -4.90
C THR A 10 16.04 -1.96 -5.93
N VAL A 11 14.86 -2.34 -5.45
CA VAL A 11 13.70 -2.68 -6.28
C VAL A 11 12.71 -1.54 -6.24
N ILE A 12 12.27 -1.07 -7.41
CA ILE A 12 11.38 0.09 -7.55
C ILE A 12 9.95 -0.40 -7.74
N PHE A 13 9.07 -0.03 -6.83
CA PHE A 13 7.62 -0.20 -6.96
C PHE A 13 7.01 1.15 -7.32
N SER A 14 6.27 1.21 -8.42
CA SER A 14 5.68 2.45 -8.95
C SER A 14 4.19 2.26 -9.20
N PHE A 15 3.38 3.17 -8.70
CA PHE A 15 1.93 3.15 -8.80
C PHE A 15 1.46 4.43 -9.48
N SER A 16 0.75 4.29 -10.60
CA SER A 16 0.20 5.44 -11.33
C SER A 16 -1.07 5.97 -10.68
N GLU A 17 -1.31 7.28 -10.78
CA GLU A 17 -2.56 7.89 -10.31
C GLU A 17 -3.79 7.22 -10.94
N ASP A 18 -3.76 6.93 -12.25
CA ASP A 18 -4.87 6.30 -12.95
C ASP A 18 -5.17 4.88 -12.42
N GLN A 19 -4.13 4.11 -12.08
CA GLN A 19 -4.29 2.80 -11.46
C GLN A 19 -4.93 2.91 -10.09
N ILE A 20 -4.42 3.81 -9.24
CA ILE A 20 -4.96 4.01 -7.91
C ILE A 20 -6.40 4.53 -7.98
N LEU A 21 -6.72 5.45 -8.89
CA LEU A 21 -8.06 5.97 -9.06
C LEU A 21 -9.06 4.85 -9.43
N ARG A 22 -8.68 3.94 -10.34
CA ARG A 22 -9.52 2.77 -10.67
C ARG A 22 -9.81 1.89 -9.46
N GLU A 23 -8.79 1.60 -8.65
CA GLU A 23 -8.95 0.80 -7.42
C GLU A 23 -9.80 1.52 -6.37
N LEU A 24 -9.61 2.84 -6.20
CA LEU A 24 -10.43 3.66 -5.31
C LEU A 24 -11.90 3.65 -5.75
N THR A 25 -12.19 3.80 -7.05
CA THR A 25 -13.53 3.72 -7.60
C THR A 25 -14.14 2.34 -7.37
N ALA A 26 -13.40 1.27 -7.63
CA ALA A 26 -13.88 -0.10 -7.42
C ALA A 26 -14.23 -0.35 -5.94
N GLU A 27 -13.30 -0.08 -5.03
CA GLU A 27 -13.46 -0.30 -3.59
C GLU A 27 -14.59 0.55 -2.98
N SER A 28 -14.67 1.82 -3.35
CA SER A 28 -15.73 2.70 -2.87
C SER A 28 -17.10 2.35 -3.48
N SER A 29 -17.13 1.81 -4.71
CA SER A 29 -18.35 1.25 -5.31
C SER A 29 -18.85 0.01 -4.57
N TYR A 30 -17.96 -0.86 -4.09
CA TYR A 30 -18.35 -2.00 -3.25
C TYR A 30 -18.97 -1.54 -1.93
N VAL A 31 -18.38 -0.53 -1.29
CA VAL A 31 -18.94 0.09 -0.08
C VAL A 31 -20.32 0.67 -0.38
N ALA A 32 -20.46 1.45 -1.46
CA ALA A 32 -21.73 2.04 -1.84
C ALA A 32 -22.83 1.01 -2.06
N LYS A 33 -22.51 -0.11 -2.73
CA LYS A 33 -23.45 -1.24 -2.91
C LYS A 33 -23.88 -1.85 -1.58
N SER A 34 -22.96 -1.99 -0.62
CA SER A 34 -23.26 -2.56 0.71
C SER A 34 -24.15 -1.66 1.58
N LEU A 35 -24.18 -0.35 1.31
CA LEU A 35 -24.93 0.65 2.07
C LEU A 35 -26.33 0.95 1.49
N VAL A 36 -26.67 0.35 0.34
CA VAL A 36 -28.01 0.50 -0.27
C VAL A 36 -29.06 -0.05 0.71
N GLY A 37 -29.81 0.87 1.33
CA GLY A 37 -30.93 0.55 2.23
C GLY A 37 -30.60 0.53 3.73
N THR A 38 -29.37 0.82 4.16
CA THR A 38 -28.95 0.66 5.57
C THR A 38 -28.25 1.85 6.21
N ALA A 39 -27.70 2.80 5.44
CA ALA A 39 -26.85 3.85 6.00
C ALA A 39 -27.48 5.24 5.97
N GLU A 40 -27.58 5.88 7.13
CA GLU A 40 -27.78 7.33 7.23
C GLU A 40 -26.43 8.03 7.05
N LEU A 41 -26.23 8.68 5.91
CA LEU A 41 -25.06 9.52 5.67
C LEU A 41 -25.10 10.75 6.58
N GLN A 42 -23.92 11.19 7.04
CA GLN A 42 -23.82 12.41 7.84
C GLN A 42 -24.43 13.60 7.08
N PRO A 43 -25.36 14.36 7.69
CA PRO A 43 -25.98 15.52 7.05
C PRO A 43 -24.95 16.63 6.78
N GLY A 44 -25.07 17.30 5.63
CA GLY A 44 -24.23 18.47 5.28
C GLY A 44 -23.03 18.18 4.36
N TRP A 45 -22.76 16.92 4.01
CA TRP A 45 -21.68 16.55 3.09
C TRP A 45 -22.21 15.93 1.78
N SER A 46 -21.35 15.91 0.75
CA SER A 46 -21.68 15.23 -0.52
C SER A 46 -22.17 13.81 -0.24
N ARG A 47 -23.35 13.48 -0.77
CA ARG A 47 -23.91 12.12 -0.69
C ARG A 47 -23.11 11.12 -1.54
N SER A 48 -22.15 11.59 -2.34
CA SER A 48 -21.27 10.69 -3.07
C SER A 48 -20.24 10.09 -2.13
N ILE A 49 -20.34 8.77 -1.98
CA ILE A 49 -19.40 7.91 -1.26
C ILE A 49 -18.50 7.13 -2.23
N VAL A 50 -18.71 7.27 -3.55
CA VAL A 50 -17.87 6.66 -4.60
C VAL A 50 -16.83 7.68 -5.04
N VAL A 51 -15.56 7.28 -5.04
CA VAL A 51 -14.46 8.07 -5.61
C VAL A 51 -14.53 7.96 -7.14
N SER A 52 -14.42 9.09 -7.84
CA SER A 52 -14.56 9.17 -9.29
C SER A 52 -13.55 10.12 -9.94
N GLU A 53 -13.58 10.25 -11.27
CA GLU A 53 -12.75 11.22 -12.01
C GLU A 53 -12.96 12.68 -11.55
N GLU A 54 -14.14 13.01 -10.99
CA GLU A 54 -14.39 14.34 -10.41
C GLU A 54 -13.50 14.64 -9.21
N ASP A 55 -12.98 13.61 -8.54
CA ASP A 55 -12.10 13.71 -7.38
C ASP A 55 -10.61 13.77 -7.76
N ARG A 56 -10.27 13.60 -9.05
CA ARG A 56 -8.89 13.65 -9.57
C ARG A 56 -8.12 14.91 -9.14
N PRO A 57 -8.71 16.12 -9.10
CA PRO A 57 -8.00 17.33 -8.63
C PRO A 57 -7.48 17.25 -7.18
N PHE A 58 -8.09 16.40 -6.35
CA PHE A 58 -7.69 16.20 -4.95
C PHE A 58 -6.78 14.99 -4.75
N LEU A 59 -6.77 14.05 -5.72
CA LEU A 59 -6.06 12.79 -5.64
C LEU A 59 -4.55 12.98 -5.40
N GLY A 60 -3.92 13.90 -6.13
CA GLY A 60 -2.49 14.18 -5.97
C GLY A 60 -2.12 14.59 -4.54
N ARG A 61 -2.99 15.37 -3.86
CA ARG A 61 -2.79 15.74 -2.45
C ARG A 61 -2.91 14.51 -1.53
N TRP A 62 -3.97 13.71 -1.68
CA TRP A 62 -4.16 12.52 -0.85
C TRP A 62 -3.02 11.52 -1.03
N LEU A 63 -2.56 11.32 -2.26
CA LEU A 63 -1.42 10.45 -2.56
C LEU A 63 -0.12 11.00 -1.99
N SER A 64 0.10 12.32 -2.01
CA SER A 64 1.26 12.92 -1.35
C SER A 64 1.25 12.68 0.16
N ASP A 65 0.10 12.89 0.81
CA ASP A 65 -0.04 12.68 2.26
C ASP A 65 0.23 11.20 2.63
N VAL A 66 -0.35 10.27 1.88
CA VAL A 66 -0.16 8.82 2.08
C VAL A 66 1.29 8.39 1.79
N ARG A 67 1.90 8.91 0.72
CA ARG A 67 3.30 8.65 0.39
C ARG A 67 4.20 9.08 1.55
N ASP A 68 4.02 10.27 2.08
CA ASP A 68 4.87 10.81 3.14
C ASP A 68 4.74 10.00 4.44
N GLU A 69 3.51 9.56 4.76
CA GLU A 69 3.26 8.68 5.88
C GLU A 69 3.93 7.30 5.70
N MET A 70 3.70 6.66 4.55
CA MET A 70 4.28 5.35 4.26
C MET A 70 5.80 5.39 4.17
N THR A 71 6.37 6.46 3.60
CA THR A 71 7.83 6.68 3.52
C THR A 71 8.42 6.74 4.93
N ARG A 72 7.78 7.49 5.85
CA ARG A 72 8.19 7.52 7.25
C ARG A 72 8.13 6.14 7.89
N ALA A 73 7.04 5.42 7.66
CA ALA A 73 6.79 4.12 8.27
C ALA A 73 7.68 2.99 7.72
N LEU A 74 8.16 3.11 6.47
CA LEU A 74 9.01 2.15 5.78
C LEU A 74 10.48 2.58 5.66
N SER A 75 10.85 3.73 6.22
CA SER A 75 12.19 4.35 6.12
C SER A 75 13.36 3.39 6.34
N ALA A 76 13.25 2.42 7.25
CA ALA A 76 14.28 1.41 7.52
C ALA A 76 14.52 0.39 6.39
N TYR A 77 13.66 0.38 5.37
CA TYR A 77 13.67 -0.54 4.24
C TYR A 77 13.82 0.17 2.89
N LEU A 78 13.69 1.50 2.85
CA LEU A 78 13.77 2.27 1.63
C LEU A 78 15.20 2.71 1.32
N SER A 79 15.51 2.83 0.04
CA SER A 79 16.72 3.50 -0.44
C SER A 79 16.51 5.02 -0.41
N GLY A 80 17.54 5.78 -0.02
CA GLY A 80 17.47 7.23 0.13
C GLY A 80 17.44 8.02 -1.19
N ASP A 81 17.65 7.36 -2.33
CA ASP A 81 18.00 8.02 -3.59
C ASP A 81 16.85 8.21 -4.60
N PHE A 82 15.59 7.95 -4.22
CA PHE A 82 14.47 7.97 -5.17
C PHE A 82 13.38 8.95 -4.74
N ALA A 83 13.21 10.01 -5.54
CA ALA A 83 12.10 10.95 -5.42
C ALA A 83 10.89 10.46 -6.21
N SER A 84 9.70 10.56 -5.61
CA SER A 84 8.42 10.37 -6.30
C SER A 84 8.28 11.42 -7.41
N THR A 85 7.93 11.01 -8.62
CA THR A 85 7.55 11.95 -9.70
C THR A 85 6.13 12.45 -9.48
N GLU A 86 5.76 13.59 -10.07
CA GLU A 86 4.44 14.24 -9.88
C GLU A 86 3.24 13.32 -10.14
N SER A 87 3.36 12.31 -11.02
CA SER A 87 2.25 11.44 -11.44
C SER A 87 2.28 10.01 -10.88
N ASN A 88 3.30 9.65 -10.10
CA ASN A 88 3.46 8.28 -9.60
C ASN A 88 3.88 8.27 -8.13
N VAL A 89 3.27 7.39 -7.34
CA VAL A 89 3.76 7.04 -6.00
C VAL A 89 4.83 5.96 -6.15
N VAL A 90 6.05 6.25 -5.69
CA VAL A 90 7.20 5.37 -5.87
C VAL A 90 7.82 4.97 -4.53
N PHE A 91 8.08 3.69 -4.35
CA PHE A 91 8.84 3.14 -3.23
C PHE A 91 10.04 2.35 -3.75
N ALA A 92 11.24 2.82 -3.41
CA ALA A 92 12.49 2.14 -3.72
C ALA A 92 12.91 1.28 -2.51
N VAL A 93 12.62 -0.01 -2.54
CA VAL A 93 12.83 -0.92 -1.41
C VAL A 93 14.15 -1.67 -1.58
N VAL A 94 14.95 -1.74 -0.52
CA VAL A 94 16.20 -2.50 -0.50
C VAL A 94 15.91 -3.97 -0.18
N LEU A 95 16.11 -4.84 -1.16
CA LEU A 95 15.82 -6.27 -1.08
C LEU A 95 17.08 -7.11 -1.38
N PRO A 96 17.16 -8.35 -0.88
CA PRO A 96 18.25 -9.25 -1.25
C PRO A 96 18.09 -9.70 -2.72
N GLU A 97 19.19 -9.73 -3.48
CA GLU A 97 19.20 -10.20 -4.88
C GLU A 97 18.63 -11.63 -4.99
N ARG A 98 18.96 -12.48 -4.02
CA ARG A 98 18.38 -13.83 -3.90
C ARG A 98 17.23 -13.82 -2.91
N ARG A 99 16.00 -13.87 -3.45
CA ARG A 99 14.75 -13.89 -2.67
C ARG A 99 13.76 -14.92 -3.21
N ALA A 100 12.66 -15.12 -2.50
CA ALA A 100 11.62 -16.04 -2.91
C ALA A 100 10.98 -15.57 -4.23
N GLN A 101 10.61 -16.51 -5.09
CA GLN A 101 9.70 -16.21 -6.19
C GLN A 101 8.36 -15.71 -5.63
N GLY A 102 7.79 -14.66 -6.22
CA GLY A 102 6.52 -14.08 -5.77
C GLY A 102 6.65 -12.99 -4.70
N LEU A 103 7.86 -12.75 -4.16
CA LEU A 103 8.04 -11.75 -3.09
C LEU A 103 7.80 -10.33 -3.60
N ASP A 104 8.28 -10.00 -4.80
CA ASP A 104 8.14 -8.67 -5.37
C ASP A 104 6.67 -8.38 -5.69
N GLU A 105 5.96 -9.38 -6.20
CA GLU A 105 4.53 -9.31 -6.46
C GLU A 105 3.73 -9.14 -5.16
N SER A 106 4.10 -9.87 -4.09
CA SER A 106 3.49 -9.71 -2.76
C SER A 106 3.69 -8.29 -2.22
N ILE A 107 4.92 -7.78 -2.24
CA ILE A 107 5.24 -6.44 -1.77
C ILE A 107 4.50 -5.39 -2.61
N CYS A 108 4.52 -5.53 -3.94
CA CYS A 108 3.82 -4.64 -4.86
C CYS A 108 2.32 -4.57 -4.54
N HIS A 109 1.69 -5.74 -4.40
CA HIS A 109 0.27 -5.82 -4.05
C HIS A 109 -0.02 -5.19 -2.68
N GLN A 110 0.75 -5.53 -1.64
CA GLN A 110 0.50 -4.98 -0.30
C GLN A 110 0.76 -3.47 -0.22
N LEU A 111 1.71 -2.94 -0.99
CA LEU A 111 1.92 -1.50 -1.12
C LEU A 111 0.73 -0.80 -1.79
N GLU A 112 0.20 -1.36 -2.89
CA GLU A 112 -1.00 -0.83 -3.54
C GLU A 112 -2.20 -0.83 -2.57
N ARG A 113 -2.42 -1.96 -1.88
CA ARG A 113 -3.50 -2.07 -0.89
C ARG A 113 -3.35 -1.07 0.24
N ALA A 114 -2.13 -0.85 0.73
CA ALA A 114 -1.86 0.16 1.75
C ALA A 114 -2.20 1.57 1.23
N ILE A 115 -1.78 1.93 0.01
CA ILE A 115 -2.09 3.23 -0.60
C ILE A 115 -3.62 3.42 -0.70
N VAL A 116 -4.31 2.46 -1.31
CA VAL A 116 -5.76 2.52 -1.55
C VAL A 116 -6.51 2.64 -0.21
N HIS A 117 -6.16 1.84 0.79
CA HIS A 117 -6.81 1.88 2.10
C HIS A 117 -6.56 3.19 2.85
N ALA A 118 -5.35 3.75 2.79
CA ALA A 118 -5.04 5.01 3.43
C ALA A 118 -5.81 6.18 2.79
N VAL A 119 -5.87 6.23 1.44
CA VAL A 119 -6.65 7.26 0.73
C VAL A 119 -8.15 7.11 1.03
N LEU A 120 -8.70 5.89 1.01
CA LEU A 120 -10.11 5.69 1.35
C LEU A 120 -10.42 6.06 2.80
N ALA A 121 -9.50 5.83 3.74
CA ALA A 121 -9.68 6.29 5.12
C ALA A 121 -9.81 7.82 5.17
N GLN A 122 -8.92 8.55 4.47
CA GLN A 122 -9.01 10.01 4.37
C GLN A 122 -10.33 10.47 3.71
N TRP A 123 -10.74 9.81 2.64
CA TRP A 123 -11.97 10.13 1.91
C TRP A 123 -13.24 9.94 2.75
N PHE A 124 -13.31 8.83 3.50
CA PHE A 124 -14.47 8.50 4.30
C PHE A 124 -14.52 9.22 5.65
N ALA A 125 -13.42 9.83 6.12
CA ALA A 125 -13.32 10.41 7.45
C ALA A 125 -14.47 11.35 7.83
N SER A 126 -14.97 12.15 6.87
CA SER A 126 -16.07 13.10 7.08
C SER A 126 -17.46 12.58 6.67
N LYS A 127 -17.53 11.42 6.01
CA LYS A 127 -18.76 10.90 5.39
C LYS A 127 -19.27 9.62 6.06
N LEU A 128 -18.36 8.70 6.33
CA LEU A 128 -18.58 7.36 6.90
C LEU A 128 -17.45 7.04 7.90
N PRO A 129 -17.50 7.59 9.12
CA PRO A 129 -16.40 7.46 10.09
C PRO A 129 -16.05 6.01 10.46
N GLU A 130 -17.06 5.13 10.56
CA GLU A 130 -16.84 3.70 10.83
C GLU A 130 -16.09 3.01 9.68
N GLU A 131 -16.46 3.32 8.44
CA GLU A 131 -15.79 2.81 7.26
C GLU A 131 -14.36 3.35 7.18
N SER A 132 -14.15 4.64 7.47
CA SER A 132 -12.82 5.24 7.59
C SER A 132 -11.94 4.49 8.59
N ALA A 133 -12.46 4.22 9.79
CA ALA A 133 -11.74 3.46 10.83
C ALA A 133 -11.40 2.03 10.36
N ARG A 134 -12.33 1.37 9.67
CA ARG A 134 -12.10 0.05 9.06
C ARG A 134 -11.00 0.09 8.01
N ARG A 135 -10.99 1.09 7.13
CA ARG A 135 -9.94 1.28 6.12
C ARG A 135 -8.58 1.57 6.75
N LEU A 136 -8.54 2.30 7.85
CA LEU A 136 -7.29 2.53 8.60
C LEU A 136 -6.69 1.23 9.15
N LEU A 137 -7.53 0.32 9.69
CA LEU A 137 -7.07 -1.01 10.13
C LEU A 137 -6.54 -1.85 8.96
N GLN A 138 -7.21 -1.81 7.81
CA GLN A 138 -6.76 -2.52 6.60
C GLN A 138 -5.43 -1.98 6.08
N TYR A 139 -5.24 -0.65 6.09
CA TYR A 139 -3.96 -0.01 5.78
C TYR A 139 -2.85 -0.50 6.72
N GLN A 140 -3.08 -0.49 8.04
CA GLN A 140 -2.10 -0.98 9.02
C GLN A 140 -1.74 -2.46 8.79
N GLY A 141 -2.74 -3.28 8.47
CA GLY A 141 -2.56 -4.69 8.12
C GLY A 141 -1.67 -4.87 6.88
N ALA A 142 -1.98 -4.17 5.79
CA ALA A 142 -1.20 -4.21 4.55
C ALA A 142 0.24 -3.73 4.76
N LEU A 143 0.42 -2.63 5.51
CA LEU A 143 1.75 -2.11 5.82
C LEU A 143 2.56 -3.06 6.70
N SER A 144 1.91 -3.74 7.64
CA SER A 144 2.54 -4.79 8.46
C SER A 144 2.98 -5.97 7.59
N ALA A 145 2.15 -6.38 6.62
CA ALA A 145 2.50 -7.43 5.67
C ALA A 145 3.74 -7.07 4.84
N VAL A 146 3.83 -5.84 4.31
CA VAL A 146 5.04 -5.34 3.63
C VAL A 146 6.28 -5.49 4.51
N LYS A 147 6.22 -5.02 5.76
CA LYS A 147 7.35 -5.11 6.70
C LYS A 147 7.74 -6.55 7.01
N SER A 148 6.75 -7.42 7.16
CA SER A 148 6.95 -8.86 7.41
C SER A 148 7.62 -9.53 6.22
N ASP A 149 7.12 -9.32 5.01
CA ASP A 149 7.66 -9.88 3.77
C ASP A 149 9.12 -9.48 3.55
N ILE A 150 9.41 -8.18 3.72
CA ILE A 150 10.79 -7.68 3.66
C ILE A 150 11.62 -8.33 4.77
N GLY A 151 11.13 -8.35 6.02
CA GLY A 151 11.82 -8.95 7.16
C GLY A 151 12.17 -10.42 6.95
N LEU A 152 11.24 -11.21 6.41
CA LEU A 152 11.46 -12.61 6.06
C LEU A 152 12.52 -12.76 4.98
N ALA A 153 12.48 -11.91 3.94
CA ALA A 153 13.49 -11.91 2.88
C ALA A 153 14.88 -11.61 3.43
N ARG A 154 15.01 -10.61 4.32
CA ARG A 154 16.28 -10.24 4.96
C ARG A 154 16.82 -11.36 5.85
N ASN A 155 15.94 -12.08 6.55
CA ASN A 155 16.31 -13.06 7.58
C ASN A 155 16.41 -14.51 7.09
N ARG A 156 16.05 -14.83 5.84
CA ARG A 156 16.26 -16.18 5.29
C ARG A 156 17.73 -16.59 5.46
N ARG A 157 17.95 -17.61 6.31
CA ARG A 157 19.20 -18.37 6.39
C ARG A 157 19.25 -19.29 5.17
N PRO A 158 20.44 -19.60 4.62
CA PRO A 158 20.55 -20.61 3.57
C PRO A 158 19.90 -21.91 4.06
N HIS A 159 18.92 -22.41 3.29
CA HIS A 159 18.23 -23.65 3.59
C HIS A 159 19.27 -24.78 3.55
N ARG A 160 19.60 -25.36 4.71
CA ARG A 160 20.45 -26.54 4.78
C ARG A 160 19.56 -27.72 4.41
N PRO A 161 19.84 -28.48 3.33
CA PRO A 161 19.07 -29.66 3.03
C PRO A 161 19.18 -30.62 4.21
N THR A 162 18.04 -30.95 4.81
CA THR A 162 17.96 -31.99 5.84
C THR A 162 18.14 -33.31 5.10
N ASN A 163 19.37 -33.81 5.05
CA ASN A 163 19.62 -35.16 4.57
C ASN A 163 19.02 -36.12 5.60
N TYR A 164 17.89 -36.72 5.25
CA TYR A 164 17.46 -37.97 5.85
C TYR A 164 18.34 -39.07 5.24
N PHE A 165 19.47 -39.35 5.88
CA PHE A 165 20.20 -40.61 5.72
C PHE A 165 19.84 -41.51 6.90
#